data_AF-A0A7C1AQC5-F1
#
_entry.id   AF-A0A7C1AQC5-F1
#
_cell.length_a   1.000
_cell.length_b   1.000
_cell.length_c   1.000
_cell.angle_alpha   90.00
_cell.angle_beta   90.00
_cell.angle_gamma   90.00
#
_symmetry.space_group_name_H-M   'P 1'
#
loop_
_entity.id
_entity.type
_entity.pdbx_description
1 polymer ?
#
loop_
_entity_poly.entity_id
_entity_poly.type
_entity_poly.pdbx_seq_one_letter_code
_entity_poly.pdbx_strand_id
1 'polypeptide(L)'
;TSATGVGIKGYDDEWGDLSPRGIDNTQRTLQAWLRRIEALPPATDEWDELAILVATDALTVPIREIDEGKHFRDLNSIASPFQEFREIFEHMPTGTTEAWENIATRLTSLPIALGHYQETLDNGRSRGMAVAIRQVESVIKQARVSASDSSPTLNIAKKAQKSEFVGPELLARIEEATPVALQAFASFADWLDTTYRPDAPAEDAVGEDRYQHESRRFLGETIDLAETYTWGWQQVDELRARMETLAATITPEGTIASALRSLNSDTKWGIAADHASFVADMQLRLNTALERLAGTYFDVPDAIRSIDVKIAPPGGSLGAYYVGPSEDFTRAGSVWWSFPEEAPVPLWAEVTTAYHEGFPGHHLQVGMQVSFMERLSRIHRLWTWLPGMGEGWALYAETLMDELGYFDDVGIEFGYVAGQMLRATRVVIDIGIHLGLNIPEDQPLLGGERWTFEAAVRYLEEYAGLESDYAVSEATRYAGWPGQAIAYKVGERAILDLREELKRREGEAFSLKEFHHRLLEIGPVGIDTVRSLMLR
;
A
#
# COMPACT_ATOMS: atom_id res chain seq x y z
N THR A 1 12.02 -14.67 4.07
CA THR A 1 11.86 -13.22 3.85
C THR A 1 10.87 -12.60 4.82
N SER A 2 9.63 -13.07 4.92
CA SER A 2 8.61 -12.45 5.78
C SER A 2 8.99 -12.39 7.26
N ALA A 3 9.66 -13.43 7.77
CA ALA A 3 10.21 -13.44 9.15
C ALA A 3 11.14 -12.23 9.41
N THR A 4 12.07 -11.94 8.48
CA THR A 4 12.92 -10.73 8.55
C THR A 4 12.08 -9.45 8.57
N GLY A 5 11.06 -9.36 7.71
CA GLY A 5 10.21 -8.16 7.62
C GLY A 5 9.47 -7.83 8.91
N VAL A 6 9.06 -8.85 9.68
CA VAL A 6 8.37 -8.67 10.98
C VAL A 6 9.29 -8.83 12.19
N GLY A 7 10.62 -8.90 11.99
CA GLY A 7 11.62 -8.96 13.07
C GLY A 7 11.75 -10.31 13.78
N ILE A 8 11.28 -11.40 13.17
CA ILE A 8 11.51 -12.77 13.67
C ILE A 8 12.91 -13.23 13.24
N LYS A 9 13.79 -13.41 14.22
CA LYS A 9 15.18 -13.81 14.04
C LYS A 9 15.33 -15.28 13.67
N GLY A 10 16.49 -15.62 13.08
CA GLY A 10 16.91 -17.00 12.80
C GLY A 10 16.56 -17.53 11.42
N TYR A 11 15.98 -16.68 10.56
CA TYR A 11 15.61 -17.00 9.16
C TYR A 11 16.08 -15.90 8.19
N ASP A 12 17.01 -15.04 8.65
CA ASP A 12 17.46 -13.86 7.92
C ASP A 12 18.37 -14.20 6.73
N ASP A 13 18.90 -15.41 6.69
CA ASP A 13 19.68 -15.99 5.60
C ASP A 13 18.81 -16.77 4.59
N GLU A 14 17.54 -17.03 4.90
CA GLU A 14 16.67 -17.89 4.09
C GLU A 14 15.73 -17.13 3.14
N TRP A 15 15.49 -17.75 1.98
CA TRP A 15 14.42 -17.41 1.03
C TRP A 15 13.21 -18.32 1.25
N GLY A 16 12.01 -17.82 0.93
CA GLY A 16 10.84 -18.71 0.84
C GLY A 16 11.02 -19.71 -0.30
N ASP A 17 10.62 -20.96 -0.09
CA ASP A 17 10.61 -21.97 -1.16
C ASP A 17 9.39 -21.73 -2.06
N LEU A 18 9.60 -20.97 -3.14
CA LEU A 18 8.56 -20.66 -4.13
C LEU A 18 8.43 -21.71 -5.24
N SER A 19 9.06 -22.88 -5.11
CA SER A 19 8.89 -23.98 -6.06
C SER A 19 7.49 -24.61 -5.90
N PRO A 20 6.98 -25.37 -6.88
CA PRO A 20 5.68 -26.04 -6.73
C PRO A 20 5.59 -26.89 -5.46
N ARG A 21 6.68 -27.61 -5.13
CA ARG A 21 6.77 -28.39 -3.89
C ARG A 21 6.78 -27.50 -2.64
N GLY A 22 7.43 -26.35 -2.70
CA GLY A 22 7.46 -25.37 -1.62
C GLY A 22 6.08 -24.77 -1.34
N ILE A 23 5.31 -24.49 -2.39
CA ILE A 23 3.92 -24.04 -2.29
C ILE A 23 3.04 -25.15 -1.66
N ASP A 24 3.16 -26.41 -2.12
CA ASP A 24 2.45 -27.55 -1.51
C ASP A 24 2.79 -27.72 -0.02
N ASN A 25 4.06 -27.54 0.35
CA ASN A 25 4.50 -27.57 1.76
C ASN A 25 3.89 -26.43 2.57
N THR A 26 3.85 -25.23 2.01
CA THR A 26 3.27 -24.04 2.63
C THR A 26 1.78 -24.27 2.88
N GLN A 27 1.04 -24.72 1.86
CA GLN A 27 -0.39 -25.02 2.00
C GLN A 27 -0.66 -26.07 3.08
N ARG A 28 0.10 -27.18 3.09
CA ARG A 28 -0.03 -28.22 4.14
C ARG A 28 0.25 -27.67 5.54
N THR A 29 1.21 -26.77 5.66
CA THR A 29 1.54 -26.11 6.94
C THR A 29 0.42 -25.20 7.40
N LEU A 30 -0.12 -24.35 6.51
CA LEU A 30 -1.25 -23.48 6.79
C LEU A 30 -2.48 -24.29 7.22
N GLN A 31 -2.82 -25.35 6.48
CA GLN A 31 -3.94 -26.24 6.81
C GLN A 31 -3.74 -26.97 8.15
N ALA A 32 -2.50 -27.34 8.50
CA ALA A 32 -2.20 -27.96 9.78
C ALA A 32 -2.41 -26.98 10.94
N TRP A 33 -2.02 -25.72 10.78
CA TRP A 33 -2.30 -24.67 11.76
C TRP A 33 -3.78 -24.34 11.85
N LEU A 34 -4.50 -24.28 10.73
CA LEU A 34 -5.93 -24.02 10.71
C LEU A 34 -6.69 -25.08 11.52
N ARG A 35 -6.39 -26.37 11.30
CA ARG A 35 -6.97 -27.46 12.11
C ARG A 35 -6.68 -27.34 13.61
N ARG A 36 -5.54 -26.73 14.00
CA ARG A 36 -5.22 -26.50 15.41
C ARG A 36 -6.05 -25.36 15.99
N ILE A 37 -6.29 -24.30 15.22
CA ILE A 37 -7.17 -23.19 15.61
C ILE A 37 -8.62 -23.68 15.73
N GLU A 38 -9.11 -24.46 14.76
CA GLU A 38 -10.45 -25.05 14.77
C GLU A 38 -10.68 -26.03 15.94
N ALA A 39 -9.61 -26.62 16.48
CA ALA A 39 -9.66 -27.55 17.61
C ALA A 39 -9.49 -26.88 18.98
N LEU A 40 -9.38 -25.54 19.04
CA LEU A 40 -9.31 -24.81 20.30
C LEU A 40 -10.61 -24.98 21.10
N PRO A 41 -10.56 -24.89 22.44
CA PRO A 41 -11.77 -24.78 23.24
C PRO A 41 -12.53 -23.50 22.87
N PRO A 42 -13.84 -23.39 23.23
CA PRO A 42 -14.57 -22.15 23.06
C PRO A 42 -13.82 -20.96 23.67
N ALA A 43 -13.86 -19.82 22.97
CA ALA A 43 -13.28 -18.57 23.45
C ALA A 43 -13.80 -18.21 24.85
N THR A 44 -12.94 -17.65 25.68
CA THR A 44 -13.30 -17.31 27.07
C THR A 44 -13.76 -15.87 27.23
N ASP A 45 -13.39 -15.00 26.29
CA ASP A 45 -13.82 -13.61 26.18
C ASP A 45 -13.84 -13.14 24.71
N GLU A 46 -14.21 -11.87 24.50
CA GLU A 46 -14.31 -11.25 23.17
C GLU A 46 -12.96 -11.13 22.44
N TRP A 47 -11.85 -11.03 23.19
CA TRP A 47 -10.51 -10.89 22.63
C TRP A 47 -9.97 -12.23 22.15
N ASP A 48 -10.29 -13.32 22.85
CA ASP A 48 -10.10 -14.69 22.37
C ASP A 48 -10.90 -14.95 21.09
N GLU A 49 -12.19 -14.54 21.05
CA GLU A 49 -13.02 -14.68 19.85
C GLU A 49 -12.40 -13.96 18.65
N LEU A 50 -11.96 -12.71 18.87
CA LEU A 50 -11.31 -11.90 17.85
C LEU A 50 -9.97 -12.51 17.42
N ALA A 51 -9.13 -12.96 18.36
CA ALA A 51 -7.86 -13.63 18.08
C ALA A 51 -8.03 -14.89 17.21
N ILE A 52 -9.03 -15.72 17.53
CA ILE A 52 -9.37 -16.91 16.74
C ILE A 52 -9.83 -16.52 15.35
N LEU A 53 -10.69 -15.50 15.22
CA LEU A 53 -11.18 -15.02 13.93
C LEU A 53 -10.05 -14.59 13.02
N VAL A 54 -9.15 -13.71 13.48
CA VAL A 54 -8.04 -13.22 12.64
C VAL A 54 -7.00 -14.30 12.37
N ALA A 55 -6.70 -15.17 13.33
CA ALA A 55 -5.83 -16.31 13.05
C ALA A 55 -6.43 -17.23 11.98
N THR A 56 -7.75 -17.42 12.01
CA THR A 56 -8.48 -18.20 11.00
C THR A 56 -8.39 -17.53 9.63
N ASP A 57 -8.63 -16.22 9.55
CA ASP A 57 -8.57 -15.48 8.28
C ASP A 57 -7.15 -15.44 7.72
N ALA A 58 -6.15 -15.14 8.56
CA ALA A 58 -4.74 -15.10 8.18
C ALA A 58 -4.20 -16.44 7.65
N LEU A 59 -4.87 -17.55 7.95
CA LEU A 59 -4.56 -18.89 7.43
C LEU A 59 -5.45 -19.24 6.22
N THR A 60 -6.74 -18.92 6.26
CA THR A 60 -7.71 -19.33 5.24
C THR A 60 -7.53 -18.56 3.94
N VAL A 61 -7.21 -17.27 4.01
CA VAL A 61 -6.96 -16.42 2.83
C VAL A 61 -5.83 -16.99 1.97
N PRO A 62 -4.59 -17.20 2.47
CA PRO A 62 -3.51 -17.75 1.65
C PRO A 62 -3.77 -19.20 1.20
N ILE A 63 -4.50 -20.02 1.97
CA ILE A 63 -4.92 -21.36 1.49
C ILE A 63 -5.79 -21.24 0.25
N ARG A 64 -6.80 -20.36 0.28
CA ARG A 64 -7.71 -20.14 -0.84
C ARG A 64 -6.97 -19.60 -2.06
N GLU A 65 -6.04 -18.67 -1.87
CA GLU A 65 -5.20 -18.15 -2.96
C GLU A 65 -4.36 -19.25 -3.63
N ILE A 66 -3.85 -20.20 -2.85
CA ILE A 66 -3.15 -21.36 -3.40
C ILE A 66 -4.12 -22.25 -4.18
N ASP A 67 -5.30 -22.54 -3.63
CA ASP A 67 -6.34 -23.37 -4.28
C ASP A 67 -6.82 -22.76 -5.61
N GLU A 68 -6.92 -21.43 -5.68
CA GLU A 68 -7.30 -20.68 -6.88
C GLU A 68 -6.13 -20.43 -7.85
N GLY A 69 -4.94 -20.93 -7.51
CA GLY A 69 -3.77 -20.87 -8.36
C GLY A 69 -3.17 -19.47 -8.48
N LYS A 70 -3.30 -18.60 -7.48
CA LYS A 70 -2.67 -17.26 -7.47
C LYS A 70 -1.17 -17.35 -7.72
N HIS A 71 -0.50 -18.28 -7.04
CA HIS A 71 0.95 -18.51 -7.15
C HIS A 71 1.43 -18.79 -8.59
N PHE A 72 0.57 -19.35 -9.45
CA PHE A 72 0.89 -19.58 -10.87
C PHE A 72 0.97 -18.30 -11.71
N ARG A 73 0.43 -17.20 -11.19
CA ARG A 73 0.25 -15.92 -11.90
C ARG A 73 0.54 -14.72 -11.01
N ASP A 74 1.41 -14.91 -10.02
CA ASP A 74 1.78 -13.87 -9.07
C ASP A 74 2.94 -13.05 -9.63
N LEU A 75 2.64 -12.20 -10.61
CA LEU A 75 3.61 -11.34 -11.30
C LEU A 75 2.92 -10.03 -11.67
N ASN A 76 3.33 -8.92 -11.08
CA ASN A 76 2.80 -7.59 -11.39
C ASN A 76 3.87 -6.49 -11.17
N SER A 77 3.51 -5.26 -11.50
CA SER A 77 4.42 -4.11 -11.47
C SER A 77 4.83 -3.62 -10.08
N ILE A 78 4.21 -4.05 -8.99
CA ILE A 78 4.38 -3.39 -7.68
C ILE A 78 4.55 -4.35 -6.50
N ALA A 79 3.79 -5.44 -6.44
CA ALA A 79 3.69 -6.33 -5.29
C ALA A 79 3.57 -7.79 -5.73
N SER A 80 4.71 -8.39 -6.03
CA SER A 80 4.87 -9.81 -6.34
C SER A 80 6.21 -10.32 -5.79
N PRO A 81 6.47 -11.65 -5.80
CA PRO A 81 7.74 -12.20 -5.32
C PRO A 81 8.99 -11.58 -5.95
N PHE A 82 8.89 -11.11 -7.20
CA PHE A 82 10.00 -10.41 -7.85
C PHE A 82 10.43 -9.15 -7.09
N GLN A 83 9.49 -8.31 -6.65
CA GLN A 83 9.81 -7.11 -5.89
C GLN A 83 10.39 -7.45 -4.52
N GLU A 84 9.88 -8.50 -3.85
CA GLU A 84 10.43 -8.96 -2.56
C GLU A 84 11.91 -9.38 -2.67
N PHE A 85 12.29 -10.06 -3.77
CA PHE A 85 13.69 -10.48 -4.00
C PHE A 85 14.67 -9.31 -4.05
N ARG A 86 14.24 -8.14 -4.52
CA ARG A 86 15.10 -6.93 -4.58
C ARG A 86 15.01 -6.07 -3.32
N GLU A 87 13.82 -5.93 -2.72
CA GLU A 87 13.56 -4.99 -1.62
C GLU A 87 14.00 -5.53 -0.27
N ILE A 88 14.04 -6.86 -0.07
CA ILE A 88 14.32 -7.44 1.25
C ILE A 88 15.64 -6.95 1.85
N PHE A 89 16.65 -6.65 1.03
CA PHE A 89 17.96 -6.18 1.47
C PHE A 89 17.91 -4.79 2.13
N GLU A 90 16.88 -4.00 1.87
CA GLU A 90 16.66 -2.70 2.52
C GLU A 90 16.17 -2.87 3.97
N HIS A 91 15.54 -4.00 4.27
CA HIS A 91 15.01 -4.34 5.59
C HIS A 91 15.98 -5.16 6.45
N MET A 92 17.04 -5.72 5.85
CA MET A 92 18.00 -6.55 6.59
C MET A 92 18.87 -5.70 7.52
N PRO A 93 19.12 -6.18 8.76
CA PRO A 93 20.04 -5.48 9.66
C PRO A 93 21.46 -5.46 9.10
N THR A 94 22.24 -4.44 9.46
CA THR A 94 23.66 -4.29 9.06
C THR A 94 24.58 -3.97 10.24
N GLY A 95 24.07 -4.15 11.47
CA GLY A 95 24.74 -3.75 12.72
C GLY A 95 25.60 -4.84 13.39
N THR A 96 25.74 -6.00 12.78
CA THR A 96 26.58 -7.11 13.30
C THR A 96 27.20 -7.89 12.14
N THR A 97 28.27 -8.64 12.40
CA THR A 97 28.91 -9.52 11.40
C THR A 97 27.94 -10.60 10.91
N GLU A 98 27.19 -11.23 11.82
CA GLU A 98 26.14 -12.22 11.48
C GLU A 98 25.10 -11.64 10.52
N ALA A 99 24.69 -10.39 10.72
CA ALA A 99 23.72 -9.75 9.84
C ALA A 99 24.26 -9.58 8.39
N TRP A 100 25.54 -9.26 8.26
CA TRP A 100 26.23 -9.23 6.97
C TRP A 100 26.46 -10.61 6.36
N GLU A 101 26.68 -11.64 7.18
CA GLU A 101 26.73 -13.04 6.72
C GLU A 101 25.39 -13.50 6.15
N ASN A 102 24.28 -13.09 6.76
CA ASN A 102 22.93 -13.36 6.26
C ASN A 102 22.68 -12.67 4.92
N ILE A 103 23.08 -11.40 4.77
CA ILE A 103 23.03 -10.67 3.50
C ILE A 103 23.84 -11.40 2.42
N ALA A 104 25.08 -11.78 2.73
CA ALA A 104 25.94 -12.50 1.80
C ALA A 104 25.32 -13.85 1.38
N THR A 105 24.68 -14.56 2.30
CA THR A 105 23.97 -15.82 2.02
C THR A 105 22.79 -15.61 1.08
N ARG A 106 21.97 -14.59 1.31
CA ARG A 106 20.85 -14.25 0.42
C ARG A 106 21.31 -13.84 -0.98
N LEU A 107 22.35 -13.00 -1.09
CA LEU A 107 22.94 -12.63 -2.38
C LEU A 107 23.43 -13.86 -3.15
N THR A 108 24.13 -14.76 -2.47
CA THR A 108 24.69 -15.98 -3.09
C THR A 108 23.59 -16.94 -3.56
N SER A 109 22.50 -17.07 -2.80
CA SER A 109 21.41 -18.03 -3.06
C SER A 109 20.27 -17.48 -3.91
N LEU A 110 20.29 -16.18 -4.25
CA LEU A 110 19.26 -15.55 -5.08
C LEU A 110 18.98 -16.26 -6.42
N PRO A 111 19.97 -16.78 -7.17
CA PRO A 111 19.70 -17.53 -8.41
C PRO A 111 18.81 -18.76 -8.17
N ILE A 112 18.95 -19.45 -7.04
CA ILE A 112 18.14 -20.62 -6.70
C ILE A 112 16.70 -20.18 -6.39
N ALA A 113 16.54 -19.12 -5.60
CA ALA A 113 15.23 -18.62 -5.21
C ALA A 113 14.43 -18.08 -6.42
N LEU A 114 15.08 -17.34 -7.32
CA LEU A 114 14.47 -16.93 -8.60
C LEU A 114 14.15 -18.13 -9.49
N GLY A 115 15.00 -19.16 -9.51
CA GLY A 115 14.73 -20.39 -10.25
C GLY A 115 13.48 -21.14 -9.75
N HIS A 116 13.27 -21.20 -8.44
CA HIS A 116 12.05 -21.77 -7.85
C HIS A 116 10.79 -20.97 -8.24
N TYR A 117 10.86 -19.64 -8.18
CA TYR A 117 9.77 -18.78 -8.62
C TYR A 117 9.47 -18.95 -10.12
N GLN A 118 10.52 -19.00 -10.94
CA GLN A 118 10.43 -19.28 -12.37
C GLN A 118 9.73 -20.61 -12.67
N GLU A 119 10.07 -21.68 -11.94
CA GLU A 119 9.43 -23.00 -12.09
C GLU A 119 7.93 -22.93 -11.86
N THR A 120 7.49 -22.22 -10.81
CA THR A 120 6.08 -22.05 -10.50
C THR A 120 5.34 -21.22 -11.54
N LEU A 121 5.93 -20.12 -12.01
CA LEU A 121 5.36 -19.32 -13.10
C LEU A 121 5.29 -20.11 -14.42
N ASP A 122 6.29 -20.94 -14.71
CA ASP A 122 6.27 -21.81 -15.90
C ASP A 122 5.18 -22.89 -15.81
N ASN A 123 4.94 -23.43 -14.61
CA ASN A 123 3.80 -24.30 -14.37
C ASN A 123 2.47 -23.58 -14.64
N GLY A 124 2.34 -22.32 -14.21
CA GLY A 124 1.19 -21.48 -14.52
C GLY A 124 1.01 -21.22 -16.00
N ARG A 125 2.09 -20.86 -16.70
CA ARG A 125 2.12 -20.68 -18.15
C ARG A 125 1.61 -21.92 -18.89
N SER A 126 2.08 -23.12 -18.49
CA SER A 126 1.63 -24.39 -19.08
C SER A 126 0.13 -24.69 -18.89
N ARG A 127 -0.52 -24.03 -17.92
CA ARG A 127 -1.96 -24.11 -17.63
C ARG A 127 -2.77 -22.98 -18.26
N GLY A 128 -2.15 -22.10 -19.04
CA GLY A 128 -2.79 -20.91 -19.61
C GLY A 128 -3.07 -19.81 -18.58
N MET A 129 -2.31 -19.77 -17.48
CA MET A 129 -2.48 -18.78 -16.40
C MET A 129 -1.41 -17.67 -16.46
N ALA A 130 -0.91 -17.32 -17.64
CA ALA A 130 0.02 -16.19 -17.76
C ALA A 130 -0.67 -14.86 -17.41
N VAL A 131 0.07 -13.92 -16.80
CA VAL A 131 -0.43 -12.55 -16.56
C VAL A 131 -0.36 -11.72 -17.84
N ALA A 132 -1.12 -10.61 -17.89
CA ALA A 132 -1.14 -9.70 -19.01
C ALA A 132 0.26 -9.21 -19.41
N ILE A 133 0.50 -9.05 -20.71
CA ILE A 133 1.80 -8.69 -21.29
C ILE A 133 2.41 -7.43 -20.67
N ARG A 134 1.57 -6.47 -20.29
CA ARG A 134 1.97 -5.23 -19.63
C ARG A 134 2.68 -5.46 -18.29
N GLN A 135 2.18 -6.42 -17.51
CA GLN A 135 2.80 -6.79 -16.23
C GLN A 135 4.16 -7.45 -16.46
N VAL A 136 4.25 -8.31 -17.48
CA VAL A 136 5.51 -8.95 -17.89
C VAL A 136 6.53 -7.90 -18.31
N GLU A 137 6.14 -6.95 -19.16
CA GLU A 137 7.01 -5.87 -19.64
C GLU A 137 7.48 -4.96 -18.49
N SER A 138 6.60 -4.64 -17.54
CA SER A 138 6.97 -3.89 -16.34
C SER A 138 8.02 -4.62 -15.52
N VAL A 139 7.83 -5.92 -15.25
CA VAL A 139 8.80 -6.70 -14.47
C VAL A 139 10.10 -6.92 -15.23
N ILE A 140 10.07 -7.11 -16.56
CA ILE A 140 11.28 -7.13 -17.39
C ILE A 140 12.07 -5.82 -17.18
N LYS A 141 11.41 -4.66 -17.28
CA LYS A 141 12.08 -3.36 -17.07
C LYS A 141 12.73 -3.28 -15.69
N GLN A 142 12.02 -3.67 -14.63
CA GLN A 142 12.56 -3.67 -13.27
C GLN A 142 13.74 -4.64 -13.13
N ALA A 143 13.64 -5.86 -13.64
CA ALA A 143 14.71 -6.85 -13.62
C ALA A 143 15.96 -6.39 -14.39
N ARG A 144 15.80 -5.69 -15.51
CA ARG A 144 16.93 -5.07 -16.23
C ARG A 144 17.58 -3.97 -15.40
N VAL A 145 16.81 -3.13 -14.71
CA VAL A 145 17.37 -2.11 -13.80
C VAL A 145 18.12 -2.78 -12.65
N SER A 146 17.54 -3.81 -12.03
CA SER A 146 18.18 -4.60 -10.96
C SER A 146 19.43 -5.35 -11.41
N ALA A 147 19.62 -5.57 -12.72
CA ALA A 147 20.80 -6.18 -13.31
C ALA A 147 21.84 -5.15 -13.83
N SER A 148 21.52 -3.87 -13.83
CA SER A 148 22.35 -2.81 -14.42
C SER A 148 23.29 -2.15 -13.42
N ASP A 149 24.12 -1.23 -13.92
CA ASP A 149 25.01 -0.39 -13.09
C ASP A 149 24.25 0.55 -12.13
N SER A 150 22.95 0.73 -12.31
CA SER A 150 22.09 1.48 -11.37
C SER A 150 21.36 0.57 -10.36
N SER A 151 21.73 -0.71 -10.27
CA SER A 151 21.07 -1.66 -9.36
C SER A 151 21.21 -1.24 -7.88
N PRO A 152 20.11 -1.21 -7.11
CA PRO A 152 20.17 -1.01 -5.66
C PRO A 152 21.03 -2.05 -4.94
N THR A 153 21.15 -3.26 -5.49
CA THR A 153 22.00 -4.34 -4.95
C THR A 153 23.47 -3.92 -4.89
N LEU A 154 23.95 -3.08 -5.81
CA LEU A 154 25.32 -2.54 -5.79
C LEU A 154 25.57 -1.65 -4.56
N ASN A 155 24.54 -1.03 -4.00
CA ASN A 155 24.68 -0.22 -2.78
C ASN A 155 24.97 -1.08 -1.55
N ILE A 156 24.64 -2.39 -1.58
CA ILE A 156 24.95 -3.32 -0.49
C ILE A 156 26.47 -3.49 -0.35
N ALA A 157 27.18 -3.75 -1.46
CA ALA A 157 28.64 -3.87 -1.46
C ALA A 157 29.31 -2.55 -1.01
N LYS A 158 28.83 -1.41 -1.50
CA LYS A 158 29.32 -0.07 -1.06
C LYS A 158 29.11 0.17 0.44
N LYS A 159 27.98 -0.27 1.00
CA LYS A 159 27.71 -0.20 2.45
C LYS A 159 28.64 -1.16 3.21
N ALA A 160 28.86 -2.38 2.71
CA ALA A 160 29.75 -3.36 3.31
C ALA A 160 31.19 -2.86 3.43
N GLN A 161 31.73 -2.23 2.37
CA GLN A 161 33.08 -1.65 2.35
C GLN A 161 33.32 -0.59 3.44
N LYS A 162 32.26 0.08 3.91
CA LYS A 162 32.31 1.13 4.93
C LYS A 162 31.96 0.62 6.33
N SER A 163 31.55 -0.64 6.46
CA SER A 163 31.05 -1.19 7.73
C SER A 163 32.21 -1.72 8.58
N GLU A 164 32.22 -1.35 9.87
CA GLU A 164 33.16 -1.91 10.85
C GLU A 164 32.89 -3.40 11.16
N PHE A 165 31.69 -3.89 10.84
CA PHE A 165 31.27 -5.28 11.08
C PHE A 165 31.69 -6.25 9.97
N VAL A 166 32.30 -5.74 8.89
CA VAL A 166 32.67 -6.52 7.71
C VAL A 166 34.19 -6.63 7.62
N GLY A 167 34.73 -7.82 7.93
CA GLY A 167 36.14 -8.14 7.73
C GLY A 167 36.48 -8.48 6.26
N PRO A 168 37.78 -8.61 5.90
CA PRO A 168 38.21 -8.81 4.51
C PRO A 168 37.59 -10.04 3.82
N GLU A 169 37.44 -11.16 4.55
CA GLU A 169 36.87 -12.39 4.00
C GLU A 169 35.37 -12.24 3.68
N LEU A 170 34.62 -11.61 4.58
CA LEU A 170 33.19 -11.35 4.37
C LEU A 170 32.96 -10.31 3.28
N LEU A 171 33.83 -9.29 3.20
CA LEU A 171 33.80 -8.32 2.12
C LEU A 171 33.99 -9.01 0.77
N ALA A 172 35.02 -9.85 0.63
CA ALA A 172 35.27 -10.62 -0.59
C ALA A 172 34.06 -11.48 -0.97
N ARG A 173 33.43 -12.16 0.00
CA ARG A 173 32.23 -12.97 -0.23
C ARG A 173 31.05 -12.12 -0.74
N ILE A 174 30.84 -10.92 -0.19
CA ILE A 174 29.78 -10.00 -0.65
C ILE A 174 30.10 -9.49 -2.07
N GLU A 175 31.34 -9.11 -2.33
CA GLU A 175 31.80 -8.62 -3.63
C GLU A 175 31.72 -9.71 -4.71
N GLU A 176 31.96 -10.98 -4.37
CA GLU A 176 31.78 -12.14 -5.26
C GLU A 176 30.28 -12.48 -5.47
N ALA A 177 29.45 -12.37 -4.44
CA ALA A 177 28.01 -12.67 -4.52
C ALA A 177 27.21 -11.59 -5.26
N THR A 178 27.67 -10.34 -5.24
CA THR A 178 27.00 -9.21 -5.91
C THR A 178 26.79 -9.44 -7.42
N PRO A 179 27.83 -9.73 -8.24
CA PRO A 179 27.63 -10.00 -9.67
C PRO A 179 26.78 -11.25 -9.94
N VAL A 180 26.80 -12.24 -9.04
CA VAL A 180 25.92 -13.42 -9.13
C VAL A 180 24.45 -13.00 -9.00
N ALA A 181 24.13 -12.13 -8.04
CA ALA A 181 22.79 -11.59 -7.85
C ALA A 181 22.33 -10.75 -9.06
N LEU A 182 23.19 -9.87 -9.59
CA LEU A 182 22.89 -9.07 -10.79
C LEU A 182 22.61 -9.97 -12.01
N GLN A 183 23.44 -11.00 -12.21
CA GLN A 183 23.23 -11.96 -13.29
C GLN A 183 21.93 -12.76 -13.10
N ALA A 184 21.51 -13.06 -11.87
CA ALA A 184 20.25 -13.73 -11.61
C ALA A 184 19.05 -12.89 -12.10
N PHE A 185 19.06 -11.59 -11.81
CA PHE A 185 18.04 -10.67 -12.33
C PHE A 185 18.09 -10.56 -13.86
N ALA A 186 19.28 -10.50 -14.47
CA ALA A 186 19.42 -10.49 -15.92
C ALA A 186 18.82 -11.74 -16.57
N SER A 187 19.17 -12.92 -16.04
CA SER A 187 18.67 -14.21 -16.51
C SER A 187 17.15 -14.33 -16.35
N PHE A 188 16.59 -13.82 -15.25
CA PHE A 188 15.14 -13.80 -15.05
C PHE A 188 14.45 -12.88 -16.07
N ALA A 189 15.02 -11.70 -16.35
CA ALA A 189 14.52 -10.80 -17.39
C ALA A 189 14.57 -11.43 -18.80
N ASP A 190 15.67 -12.15 -19.12
CA ASP A 190 15.81 -12.88 -20.38
C ASP A 190 14.74 -13.98 -20.50
N TRP A 191 14.51 -14.75 -19.43
CA TRP A 191 13.48 -15.78 -19.41
C TRP A 191 12.07 -15.20 -19.56
N LEU A 192 11.76 -14.10 -18.85
CA LEU A 192 10.48 -13.42 -19.00
C LEU A 192 10.25 -13.00 -20.45
N ASP A 193 11.23 -12.36 -21.10
CA ASP A 193 11.07 -11.86 -22.48
C ASP A 193 10.98 -13.00 -23.52
N THR A 194 11.81 -14.04 -23.37
CA THR A 194 11.94 -15.09 -24.39
C THR A 194 10.99 -16.28 -24.20
N THR A 195 10.58 -16.56 -22.96
CA THR A 195 9.80 -17.77 -22.61
C THR A 195 8.42 -17.44 -22.05
N TYR A 196 8.30 -16.47 -21.14
CA TYR A 196 7.01 -16.16 -20.50
C TYR A 196 6.13 -15.25 -21.36
N ARG A 197 6.69 -14.13 -21.86
CA ARG A 197 6.01 -13.09 -22.63
C ARG A 197 5.27 -13.60 -23.88
N PRO A 198 5.75 -14.59 -24.65
CA PRO A 198 5.01 -15.11 -25.80
C PRO A 198 3.63 -15.70 -25.48
N ASP A 199 3.41 -16.16 -24.24
CA ASP A 199 2.14 -16.73 -23.77
C ASP A 199 1.28 -15.71 -22.99
N ALA A 200 1.78 -14.49 -22.79
CA ALA A 200 1.08 -13.45 -22.03
C ALA A 200 -0.08 -12.85 -22.85
N PRO A 201 -1.32 -12.79 -22.32
CA PRO A 201 -2.43 -12.17 -23.01
C PRO A 201 -2.25 -10.66 -23.17
N ALA A 202 -2.83 -10.10 -24.23
CA ALA A 202 -2.85 -8.66 -24.45
C ALA A 202 -3.88 -7.92 -23.58
N GLU A 203 -4.93 -8.61 -23.14
CA GLU A 203 -6.00 -8.02 -22.33
C GLU A 203 -5.58 -7.94 -20.86
N ASP A 204 -5.69 -6.74 -20.28
CA ASP A 204 -5.40 -6.46 -18.87
C ASP A 204 -6.54 -6.92 -17.94
N ALA A 205 -7.76 -7.07 -18.48
CA ALA A 205 -8.94 -7.42 -17.71
C ALA A 205 -8.84 -8.84 -17.12
N VAL A 206 -9.26 -8.99 -15.86
CA VAL A 206 -9.23 -10.30 -15.17
C VAL A 206 -10.59 -11.00 -15.16
N GLY A 207 -11.66 -10.31 -15.54
CA GLY A 207 -13.03 -10.80 -15.50
C GLY A 207 -13.67 -10.70 -14.12
N GLU A 208 -14.99 -10.72 -14.10
CA GLU A 208 -15.82 -10.48 -12.91
C GLU A 208 -15.51 -11.45 -11.76
N ASP A 209 -15.48 -12.77 -12.03
CA ASP A 209 -15.27 -13.79 -10.99
C ASP A 209 -13.94 -13.59 -10.23
N ARG A 210 -12.85 -13.35 -10.97
CA ARG A 210 -11.55 -13.10 -10.36
C ARG A 210 -11.53 -11.74 -9.66
N TYR A 211 -12.11 -10.72 -10.28
CA TYR A 211 -12.15 -9.39 -9.68
C TYR A 211 -12.93 -9.35 -8.36
N GLN A 212 -14.05 -10.07 -8.27
CA GLN A 212 -14.85 -10.18 -7.05
C GLN A 212 -14.05 -10.84 -5.91
N HIS A 213 -13.26 -11.88 -6.23
CA HIS A 213 -12.39 -12.52 -5.25
C HIS A 213 -11.28 -11.56 -4.77
N GLU A 214 -10.56 -10.94 -5.71
CA GLU A 214 -9.40 -10.11 -5.39
C GLU A 214 -9.83 -8.83 -4.65
N SER A 215 -10.94 -8.19 -5.04
CA SER A 215 -11.52 -7.07 -4.29
C SER A 215 -11.90 -7.47 -2.86
N ARG A 216 -12.56 -8.62 -2.68
CA ARG A 216 -12.88 -9.14 -1.34
C ARG A 216 -11.64 -9.38 -0.49
N ARG A 217 -10.54 -9.84 -1.08
CA ARG A 217 -9.27 -10.03 -0.36
C ARG A 217 -8.77 -8.71 0.24
N PHE A 218 -8.86 -7.60 -0.51
CA PHE A 218 -8.38 -6.30 -0.04
C PHE A 218 -9.35 -5.60 0.92
N LEU A 219 -10.66 -5.77 0.70
CA LEU A 219 -11.72 -5.12 1.49
C LEU A 219 -12.09 -5.91 2.75
N GLY A 220 -12.02 -7.23 2.68
CA GLY A 220 -12.64 -8.10 3.68
C GLY A 220 -14.17 -8.02 3.70
N GLU A 221 -14.78 -7.62 2.57
CA GLU A 221 -16.22 -7.56 2.33
C GLU A 221 -16.51 -7.97 0.87
N THR A 222 -17.69 -8.54 0.62
CA THR A 222 -18.16 -8.79 -0.76
C THR A 222 -19.05 -7.64 -1.21
N ILE A 223 -18.50 -6.74 -2.04
CA ILE A 223 -19.23 -5.59 -2.59
C ILE A 223 -20.07 -5.94 -3.82
N ASP A 224 -21.13 -5.16 -4.07
CA ASP A 224 -21.83 -5.13 -5.36
C ASP A 224 -21.01 -4.27 -6.33
N LEU A 225 -20.42 -4.91 -7.35
CA LEU A 225 -19.51 -4.25 -8.29
C LEU A 225 -20.22 -3.19 -9.15
N ALA A 226 -21.47 -3.42 -9.55
CA ALA A 226 -22.22 -2.49 -10.38
C ALA A 226 -22.66 -1.26 -9.59
N GLU A 227 -23.11 -1.46 -8.35
CA GLU A 227 -23.42 -0.38 -7.41
C GLU A 227 -22.16 0.43 -7.10
N THR A 228 -21.05 -0.24 -6.76
CA THR A 228 -19.80 0.42 -6.39
C THR A 228 -19.24 1.23 -7.56
N TYR A 229 -19.34 0.70 -8.79
CA TYR A 229 -18.97 1.43 -10.00
C TYR A 229 -19.81 2.69 -10.20
N THR A 230 -21.13 2.58 -10.04
CA THR A 230 -22.07 3.70 -10.16
C THR A 230 -21.80 4.77 -9.09
N TRP A 231 -21.59 4.35 -7.84
CA TRP A 231 -21.22 5.22 -6.75
C TRP A 231 -19.86 5.89 -6.99
N GLY A 232 -18.88 5.18 -7.55
CA GLY A 232 -17.59 5.74 -7.92
C GLY A 232 -17.72 6.95 -8.86
N TRP A 233 -18.62 6.87 -9.85
CA TRP A 233 -18.92 8.00 -10.73
C TRP A 233 -19.57 9.18 -10.00
N GLN A 234 -20.50 8.92 -9.07
CA GLN A 234 -21.08 9.98 -8.25
C GLN A 234 -20.01 10.71 -7.43
N GLN A 235 -19.05 9.98 -6.86
CA GLN A 235 -17.92 10.58 -6.14
C GLN A 235 -17.03 11.43 -7.05
N VAL A 236 -16.75 10.95 -8.27
CA VAL A 236 -16.01 11.73 -9.26
C VAL A 236 -16.72 13.04 -9.58
N ASP A 237 -18.04 13.02 -9.81
CA ASP A 237 -18.80 14.22 -10.15
C ASP A 237 -18.87 15.23 -8.99
N GLU A 238 -19.11 14.74 -7.76
CA GLU A 238 -19.15 15.58 -6.55
C GLU A 238 -17.81 16.26 -6.30
N LEU A 239 -16.70 15.50 -6.36
CA LEU A 239 -15.36 16.03 -6.16
C LEU A 239 -14.98 17.00 -7.27
N ARG A 240 -15.35 16.69 -8.52
CA ARG A 240 -15.11 17.57 -9.67
C ARG A 240 -15.78 18.92 -9.49
N ALA A 241 -17.05 18.95 -9.07
CA ALA A 241 -17.78 20.18 -8.81
C ALA A 241 -17.14 21.01 -7.67
N ARG A 242 -16.65 20.35 -6.62
CA ARG A 242 -15.90 21.01 -5.53
C ARG A 242 -14.57 21.60 -6.05
N MET A 243 -13.81 20.85 -6.85
CA MET A 243 -12.56 21.35 -7.46
C MET A 243 -12.81 22.57 -8.37
N GLU A 244 -13.88 22.57 -9.16
CA GLU A 244 -14.24 23.72 -10.02
C GLU A 244 -14.59 24.97 -9.19
N THR A 245 -15.33 24.77 -8.09
CA THR A 245 -15.65 25.85 -7.14
C THR A 245 -14.38 26.45 -6.52
N LEU A 246 -13.46 25.60 -6.06
CA LEU A 246 -12.18 26.06 -5.50
C LEU A 246 -11.32 26.75 -6.57
N ALA A 247 -11.21 26.18 -7.76
CA ALA A 247 -10.44 26.74 -8.86
C ALA A 247 -10.86 28.16 -9.25
N ALA A 248 -12.16 28.46 -9.21
CA ALA A 248 -12.75 29.78 -9.44
C ALA A 248 -12.28 30.86 -8.45
N THR A 249 -11.76 30.44 -7.29
CA THR A 249 -11.23 31.35 -6.26
C THR A 249 -9.70 31.44 -6.27
N ILE A 250 -9.01 30.43 -6.83
CA ILE A 250 -7.54 30.35 -6.90
C ILE A 250 -7.01 31.21 -8.07
N THR A 251 -7.69 31.18 -9.22
CA THR A 251 -7.25 31.89 -10.44
C THR A 251 -8.40 32.63 -11.14
N PRO A 252 -8.15 33.77 -11.82
CA PRO A 252 -9.17 34.49 -12.58
C PRO A 252 -9.82 33.68 -13.71
N GLU A 253 -9.06 32.77 -14.34
CA GLU A 253 -9.58 31.86 -15.36
C GLU A 253 -10.55 30.83 -14.78
N GLY A 254 -10.42 30.53 -13.49
CA GLY A 254 -11.33 29.66 -12.74
C GLY A 254 -11.37 28.20 -13.17
N THR A 255 -10.36 27.73 -13.92
CA THR A 255 -10.29 26.33 -14.37
C THR A 255 -9.40 25.49 -13.45
N ILE A 256 -9.70 24.20 -13.30
CA ILE A 256 -8.85 23.25 -12.56
C ILE A 256 -7.41 23.28 -13.07
N ALA A 257 -7.22 23.30 -14.39
CA ALA A 257 -5.89 23.34 -14.99
C ALA A 257 -5.12 24.65 -14.67
N SER A 258 -5.79 25.81 -14.63
CA SER A 258 -5.15 27.07 -14.21
C SER A 258 -4.84 27.07 -12.70
N ALA A 259 -5.71 26.49 -11.88
CA ALA A 259 -5.48 26.32 -10.45
C ALA A 259 -4.25 25.45 -10.17
N LEU A 260 -4.17 24.25 -10.75
CA LEU A 260 -3.01 23.35 -10.62
C LEU A 260 -1.69 24.02 -11.02
N ARG A 261 -1.67 24.72 -12.16
CA ARG A 261 -0.49 25.48 -12.59
C ARG A 261 -0.09 26.55 -11.57
N SER A 262 -1.06 27.28 -11.01
CA SER A 262 -0.77 28.29 -9.99
C SER A 262 -0.24 27.67 -8.70
N LEU A 263 -0.89 26.61 -8.20
CA LEU A 263 -0.50 25.90 -6.97
C LEU A 263 0.91 25.32 -7.05
N ASN A 264 1.34 24.88 -8.23
CA ASN A 264 2.68 24.32 -8.43
C ASN A 264 3.80 25.36 -8.60
N SER A 265 3.48 26.62 -8.90
CA SER A 265 4.50 27.62 -9.32
C SER A 265 4.48 28.94 -8.56
N ASP A 266 3.37 29.31 -7.91
CA ASP A 266 3.23 30.57 -7.19
C ASP A 266 3.57 30.38 -5.72
N THR A 267 4.60 31.10 -5.24
CA THR A 267 5.12 30.99 -3.88
C THR A 267 4.09 31.40 -2.80
N LYS A 268 3.01 32.11 -3.17
CA LYS A 268 1.95 32.49 -2.22
C LYS A 268 1.22 31.29 -1.63
N TRP A 269 1.22 30.13 -2.30
CA TRP A 269 0.54 28.91 -1.85
C TRP A 269 1.34 28.07 -0.86
N GLY A 270 2.52 28.55 -0.45
CA GLY A 270 3.44 27.79 0.38
C GLY A 270 4.26 26.83 -0.48
N ILE A 271 5.50 27.23 -0.74
CA ILE A 271 6.52 26.36 -1.34
C ILE A 271 7.66 26.30 -0.34
N ALA A 272 7.95 25.11 0.18
CA ALA A 272 9.11 24.92 1.04
C ALA A 272 10.38 25.18 0.23
N ALA A 273 11.27 26.02 0.76
CA ALA A 273 12.48 26.44 0.07
C ALA A 273 13.50 25.30 -0.06
N ASP A 274 13.45 24.36 0.88
CA ASP A 274 14.31 23.18 0.95
C ASP A 274 13.61 22.04 1.73
N HIS A 275 14.21 20.85 1.72
CA HIS A 275 13.67 19.71 2.46
C HIS A 275 13.62 19.92 3.97
N ALA A 276 14.52 20.74 4.54
CA ALA A 276 14.55 20.98 5.98
C ALA A 276 13.35 21.81 6.46
N SER A 277 13.01 22.86 5.72
CA SER A 277 11.82 23.68 5.95
C SER A 277 10.53 22.90 5.70
N PHE A 278 10.50 22.02 4.69
CA PHE A 278 9.39 21.09 4.47
C PHE A 278 9.17 20.17 5.69
N VAL A 279 10.23 19.49 6.14
CA VAL A 279 10.17 18.59 7.31
C VAL A 279 9.69 19.34 8.55
N ALA A 280 10.20 20.55 8.79
CA ALA A 280 9.79 21.37 9.92
C ALA A 280 8.31 21.76 9.87
N ASP A 281 7.77 22.10 8.69
CA ASP A 281 6.36 22.45 8.51
C ASP A 281 5.45 21.24 8.75
N MET A 282 5.74 20.11 8.11
CA MET A 282 4.97 18.86 8.30
C MET A 282 5.02 18.40 9.76
N GLN A 283 6.19 18.46 10.40
CA GLN A 283 6.35 18.11 11.80
C GLN A 283 5.49 19.02 12.71
N LEU A 284 5.48 20.33 12.43
CA LEU A 284 4.66 21.28 13.19
C LEU A 284 3.17 20.99 13.04
N ARG A 285 2.69 20.70 11.82
CA ARG A 285 1.29 20.38 11.55
C ARG A 285 0.84 19.11 12.27
N LEU A 286 1.66 18.06 12.21
CA LEU A 286 1.40 16.79 12.89
C LEU A 286 1.36 16.95 14.40
N ASN A 287 2.33 17.66 14.98
CA ASN A 287 2.37 17.92 16.42
C ASN A 287 1.17 18.77 16.86
N THR A 288 0.77 19.76 16.06
CA THR A 288 -0.40 20.61 16.35
C THR A 288 -1.70 19.81 16.31
N ALA A 289 -1.88 18.95 15.30
CA ALA A 289 -3.04 18.07 15.22
C ALA A 289 -3.09 17.12 16.42
N LEU A 290 -1.96 16.52 16.78
CA LEU A 290 -1.86 15.64 17.95
C LEU A 290 -2.21 16.36 19.25
N GLU A 291 -1.66 17.55 19.49
CA GLU A 291 -1.95 18.34 20.69
C GLU A 291 -3.43 18.71 20.81
N ARG A 292 -4.08 19.07 19.71
CA ARG A 292 -5.47 19.55 19.70
C ARG A 292 -6.50 18.44 19.70
N LEU A 293 -6.21 17.32 19.03
CA LEU A 293 -7.18 16.24 18.82
C LEU A 293 -7.06 15.14 19.88
N ALA A 294 -5.88 14.93 20.48
CA ALA A 294 -5.72 13.98 21.56
C ALA A 294 -6.57 14.37 22.79
N GLY A 295 -7.29 13.41 23.35
CA GLY A 295 -8.21 13.61 24.46
C GLY A 295 -9.60 14.11 24.04
N THR A 296 -9.72 14.82 22.91
CA THR A 296 -10.99 15.35 22.38
C THR A 296 -11.65 14.42 21.38
N TYR A 297 -10.90 13.98 20.36
CA TYR A 297 -11.37 13.13 19.27
C TYR A 297 -10.77 11.72 19.30
N PHE A 298 -9.65 11.54 20.00
CA PHE A 298 -8.93 10.27 20.08
C PHE A 298 -8.35 10.03 21.47
N ASP A 299 -8.34 8.77 21.91
CA ASP A 299 -7.55 8.33 23.06
C ASP A 299 -6.17 7.89 22.59
N VAL A 300 -5.17 8.75 22.79
CA VAL A 300 -3.79 8.55 22.29
C VAL A 300 -2.84 8.19 23.44
N PRO A 301 -2.36 6.94 23.52
CA PRO A 301 -1.36 6.50 24.48
C PRO A 301 -0.06 7.30 24.38
N ASP A 302 0.61 7.54 25.51
CA ASP A 302 1.85 8.32 25.56
C ASP A 302 2.95 7.74 24.65
N ALA A 303 3.01 6.42 24.51
CA ALA A 303 3.99 5.71 23.69
C ALA A 303 3.93 6.07 22.19
N ILE A 304 2.79 6.56 21.71
CA ILE A 304 2.57 6.95 20.31
C ILE A 304 2.31 8.45 20.16
N ARG A 305 2.73 9.27 21.14
CA ARG A 305 2.63 10.73 21.03
C ARG A 305 3.76 11.38 20.24
N SER A 306 4.70 10.58 19.75
CA SER A 306 5.85 11.03 18.97
C SER A 306 5.78 10.47 17.55
N ILE A 307 5.86 11.36 16.58
CA ILE A 307 5.95 11.03 15.17
C ILE A 307 7.12 11.80 14.56
N ASP A 308 8.00 11.11 13.84
CA ASP A 308 9.11 11.76 13.13
C ASP A 308 8.72 12.02 11.67
N VAL A 309 9.05 13.19 11.14
CA VAL A 309 9.04 13.44 9.68
C VAL A 309 10.46 13.35 9.12
N LYS A 310 10.63 12.60 8.03
CA LYS A 310 11.93 12.29 7.43
C LYS A 310 11.89 12.39 5.91
N ILE A 311 13.06 12.55 5.31
CA ILE A 311 13.27 12.43 3.86
C ILE A 311 13.82 11.04 3.56
N ALA A 312 13.19 10.35 2.62
CA ALA A 312 13.62 9.04 2.15
C ALA A 312 15.03 9.15 1.53
N PRO A 313 15.89 8.15 1.74
CA PRO A 313 17.19 8.13 1.07
C PRO A 313 17.00 8.00 -0.46
N PRO A 314 17.96 8.49 -1.27
CA PRO A 314 17.90 8.35 -2.72
C PRO A 314 17.69 6.89 -3.15
N GLY A 315 16.76 6.68 -4.09
CA GLY A 315 16.40 5.36 -4.59
C GLY A 315 15.37 4.59 -3.74
N GLY A 316 14.80 5.20 -2.70
CA GLY A 316 13.66 4.66 -1.96
C GLY A 316 12.33 4.73 -2.73
N SER A 317 11.25 4.32 -2.08
CA SER A 317 9.88 4.32 -2.63
C SER A 317 9.47 5.68 -3.20
N LEU A 318 8.64 5.65 -4.26
CA LEU A 318 8.02 6.85 -4.80
C LEU A 318 6.85 7.28 -3.91
N GLY A 319 6.75 8.58 -3.62
CA GLY A 319 5.71 9.15 -2.75
C GLY A 319 6.05 9.10 -1.26
N ALA A 320 5.11 9.55 -0.44
CA ALA A 320 5.22 9.47 1.02
C ALA A 320 4.85 8.06 1.51
N TYR A 321 5.45 7.63 2.63
CA TYR A 321 5.09 6.38 3.28
C TYR A 321 5.30 6.43 4.80
N TYR A 322 4.45 5.71 5.52
CA TYR A 322 4.54 5.53 6.96
C TYR A 322 5.33 4.28 7.37
N VAL A 323 6.14 4.42 8.42
CA VAL A 323 6.81 3.32 9.12
C VAL A 323 6.33 3.29 10.57
N GLY A 324 5.70 2.18 10.96
CA GLY A 324 5.18 1.97 12.31
C GLY A 324 6.25 1.93 13.41
N PRO A 325 5.85 2.22 14.68
CA PRO A 325 6.73 2.06 15.82
C PRO A 325 7.17 0.60 15.99
N SER A 326 8.30 0.38 16.67
CA SER A 326 8.67 -0.99 17.08
C SER A 326 7.71 -1.53 18.15
N GLU A 327 7.58 -2.86 18.26
CA GLU A 327 6.71 -3.53 19.26
C GLU A 327 7.03 -3.09 20.71
N ASP A 328 8.29 -2.73 20.97
CA ASP A 328 8.77 -2.23 22.27
C ASP A 328 8.80 -0.69 22.39
N PHE A 329 8.30 0.02 21.37
CA PHE A 329 8.28 1.49 21.25
C PHE A 329 9.65 2.18 21.38
N THR A 330 10.77 1.46 21.27
CA THR A 330 12.11 2.07 21.23
C THR A 330 12.39 2.85 19.94
N ARG A 331 11.69 2.50 18.85
CA ARG A 331 11.62 3.28 17.61
C ARG A 331 10.22 3.88 17.50
N ALA A 332 10.14 5.21 17.44
CA ALA A 332 8.89 5.93 17.17
C ALA A 332 8.39 5.69 15.74
N GLY A 333 7.09 5.91 15.52
CA GLY A 333 6.54 5.94 14.17
C GLY A 333 7.10 7.11 13.37
N SER A 334 7.22 6.96 12.06
CA SER A 334 7.79 8.01 11.20
C SER A 334 7.16 8.05 9.82
N VAL A 335 6.99 9.24 9.28
CA VAL A 335 6.56 9.47 7.89
C VAL A 335 7.76 9.90 7.06
N TRP A 336 7.88 9.33 5.87
CA TRP A 336 9.01 9.55 4.97
C TRP A 336 8.50 10.11 3.64
N TRP A 337 9.11 11.18 3.14
CA TRP A 337 8.85 11.71 1.79
C TRP A 337 10.04 11.50 0.88
N SER A 338 9.76 11.16 -0.38
CA SER A 338 10.76 11.06 -1.44
C SER A 338 10.59 12.20 -2.41
N PHE A 339 11.61 13.06 -2.50
CA PHE A 339 11.67 14.18 -3.44
C PHE A 339 12.97 14.11 -4.26
N PRO A 340 12.98 14.67 -5.49
CA PRO A 340 14.22 14.96 -6.20
C PRO A 340 15.14 15.85 -5.34
N GLU A 341 16.47 15.68 -5.46
CA GLU A 341 17.43 16.50 -4.71
C GLU A 341 17.27 18.00 -5.03
N GLU A 342 17.23 18.83 -3.98
CA GLU A 342 17.26 20.30 -4.04
C GLU A 342 16.06 21.00 -4.73
N ALA A 343 14.92 20.31 -4.88
CA ALA A 343 13.71 20.91 -5.44
C ALA A 343 12.88 21.67 -4.39
N PRO A 344 12.39 22.88 -4.68
CA PRO A 344 11.31 23.49 -3.91
C PRO A 344 10.08 22.58 -3.91
N VAL A 345 9.41 22.43 -2.77
CA VAL A 345 8.27 21.50 -2.61
C VAL A 345 6.98 22.30 -2.43
N PRO A 346 6.05 22.27 -3.40
CA PRO A 346 4.72 22.82 -3.22
C PRO A 346 3.99 22.10 -2.08
N LEU A 347 3.45 22.85 -1.12
CA LEU A 347 2.83 22.26 0.07
C LEU A 347 1.37 21.84 -0.13
N TRP A 348 0.70 22.40 -1.14
CA TRP A 348 -0.75 22.31 -1.31
C TRP A 348 -1.29 20.87 -1.27
N ALA A 349 -0.61 19.91 -1.90
CA ALA A 349 -0.99 18.50 -1.91
C ALA A 349 -0.40 17.68 -0.75
N GLU A 350 0.60 18.21 -0.03
CA GLU A 350 1.36 17.42 0.95
C GLU A 350 0.75 17.46 2.35
N VAL A 351 -0.06 18.48 2.66
CA VAL A 351 -0.71 18.59 3.98
C VAL A 351 -1.73 17.47 4.19
N THR A 352 -2.54 17.13 3.18
CA THR A 352 -3.47 16.00 3.26
C THR A 352 -2.72 14.67 3.41
N THR A 353 -1.63 14.49 2.65
CA THR A 353 -0.73 13.34 2.75
C THR A 353 -0.11 13.22 4.14
N ALA A 354 0.24 14.34 4.78
CA ALA A 354 0.76 14.31 6.15
C ALA A 354 -0.27 13.79 7.14
N TYR A 355 -1.56 14.17 7.01
CA TYR A 355 -2.61 13.62 7.86
C TYR A 355 -2.95 12.16 7.54
N HIS A 356 -2.85 11.77 6.26
CA HIS A 356 -3.03 10.39 5.79
C HIS A 356 -1.97 9.44 6.37
N GLU A 357 -0.69 9.73 6.14
CA GLU A 357 0.43 8.89 6.59
C GLU A 357 0.74 9.09 8.07
N GLY A 358 0.50 10.29 8.58
CA GLY A 358 0.79 10.68 9.95
C GLY A 358 -0.42 10.59 10.85
N PHE A 359 -0.65 11.65 11.62
CA PHE A 359 -1.73 11.73 12.60
C PHE A 359 -2.84 12.64 12.07
N PRO A 360 -4.13 12.22 12.08
CA PRO A 360 -4.66 11.02 12.74
C PRO A 360 -4.79 9.76 11.85
N GLY A 361 -4.17 9.71 10.66
CA GLY A 361 -4.18 8.55 9.77
C GLY A 361 -3.35 7.35 10.25
N HIS A 362 -2.44 6.85 9.42
CA HIS A 362 -1.70 5.61 9.68
C HIS A 362 -0.93 5.61 11.00
N HIS A 363 -0.38 6.76 11.43
CA HIS A 363 0.34 6.82 12.70
C HIS A 363 -0.53 6.45 13.89
N LEU A 364 -1.74 7.02 13.95
CA LEU A 364 -2.67 6.71 15.03
C LEU A 364 -3.16 5.27 14.92
N GLN A 365 -3.57 4.83 13.73
CA GLN A 365 -4.10 3.49 13.51
C GLN A 365 -3.10 2.40 13.91
N VAL A 366 -1.92 2.41 13.30
CA VAL A 366 -0.88 1.40 13.53
C VAL A 366 -0.31 1.53 14.94
N GLY A 367 -0.12 2.76 15.43
CA GLY A 367 0.33 3.00 16.79
C GLY A 367 -0.61 2.40 17.84
N MET A 368 -1.92 2.60 17.67
CA MET A 368 -2.95 2.04 18.54
C MET A 368 -2.94 0.52 18.51
N GLN A 369 -2.93 -0.07 17.30
CA GLN A 369 -2.83 -1.52 17.11
C GLN A 369 -1.63 -2.12 17.84
N VAL A 370 -0.44 -1.53 17.74
CA VAL A 370 0.76 -2.00 18.44
C VAL A 370 0.59 -1.84 19.97
N SER A 371 -0.07 -0.78 20.43
CA SER A 371 -0.26 -0.49 21.87
C SER A 371 -1.22 -1.44 22.58
N PHE A 372 -2.17 -2.06 21.87
CA PHE A 372 -3.18 -2.96 22.43
C PHE A 372 -2.64 -4.38 22.69
N MET A 373 -1.50 -4.49 23.38
CA MET A 373 -0.80 -5.76 23.57
C MET A 373 -1.57 -6.81 24.38
N GLU A 374 -2.45 -6.35 25.28
CA GLU A 374 -3.28 -7.20 26.15
C GLU A 374 -4.57 -7.68 25.45
N ARG A 375 -4.96 -7.05 24.34
CA ARG A 375 -6.24 -7.29 23.64
C ARG A 375 -6.04 -7.92 22.27
N LEU A 376 -5.00 -7.52 21.54
CA LEU A 376 -4.71 -8.00 20.19
C LEU A 376 -3.56 -9.00 20.21
N SER A 377 -3.73 -10.16 19.57
CA SER A 377 -2.64 -11.15 19.39
C SER A 377 -1.45 -10.63 18.57
N ARG A 378 -0.28 -11.28 18.62
CA ARG A 378 0.86 -10.86 17.77
C ARG A 378 0.58 -10.97 16.26
N ILE A 379 -0.21 -11.95 15.83
CA ILE A 379 -0.62 -12.06 14.41
C ILE A 379 -1.50 -10.89 13.98
N HIS A 380 -2.37 -10.40 14.87
CA HIS A 380 -3.09 -9.15 14.65
C HIS A 380 -2.13 -7.96 14.53
N ARG A 381 -1.23 -7.78 15.51
CA ARG A 381 -0.44 -6.55 15.62
C ARG A 381 0.67 -6.41 14.59
N LEU A 382 1.26 -7.52 14.15
CA LEU A 382 2.51 -7.50 13.38
C LEU A 382 2.42 -8.11 11.99
N TRP A 383 1.38 -8.90 11.71
CA TRP A 383 1.30 -9.68 10.46
C TRP A 383 0.09 -9.30 9.60
N THR A 384 -1.03 -8.97 10.23
CA THR A 384 -2.29 -8.75 9.52
C THR A 384 -2.39 -7.30 9.07
N TRP A 385 -2.70 -7.10 7.79
CA TRP A 385 -3.01 -5.82 7.18
C TRP A 385 -4.09 -6.02 6.11
N LEU A 386 -5.18 -5.28 6.19
CA LEU A 386 -6.22 -5.24 5.15
C LEU A 386 -6.31 -3.82 4.60
N PRO A 387 -6.00 -3.60 3.30
CA PRO A 387 -6.06 -2.26 2.71
C PRO A 387 -7.41 -1.58 2.88
N GLY A 388 -8.53 -2.30 2.82
CA GLY A 388 -9.86 -1.71 3.01
C GLY A 388 -10.01 -0.96 4.33
N MET A 389 -9.52 -1.53 5.43
CA MET A 389 -9.56 -0.84 6.72
C MET A 389 -8.39 0.11 6.94
N GLY A 390 -7.18 -0.26 6.50
CA GLY A 390 -5.98 0.56 6.70
C GLY A 390 -6.01 1.85 5.87
N GLU A 391 -6.18 1.71 4.56
CA GLU A 391 -6.26 2.84 3.62
C GLU A 391 -7.59 3.58 3.78
N GLY A 392 -8.67 2.85 4.05
CA GLY A 392 -9.97 3.45 4.35
C GLY A 392 -9.94 4.34 5.60
N TRP A 393 -9.23 3.93 6.66
CA TRP A 393 -9.02 4.75 7.85
C TRP A 393 -8.22 6.02 7.51
N ALA A 394 -7.15 5.90 6.75
CA ALA A 394 -6.31 7.05 6.41
C ALA A 394 -7.08 8.08 5.54
N LEU A 395 -7.89 7.62 4.58
CA LEU A 395 -8.80 8.51 3.84
C LEU A 395 -9.90 9.11 4.72
N TYR A 396 -10.49 8.31 5.62
CA TYR A 396 -11.45 8.80 6.61
C TYR A 396 -10.84 9.89 7.49
N ALA A 397 -9.58 9.72 7.89
CA ALA A 397 -8.84 10.71 8.65
C ALA A 397 -8.68 12.01 7.86
N GLU A 398 -8.37 11.97 6.56
CA GLU A 398 -8.36 13.16 5.71
C GLU A 398 -9.72 13.87 5.69
N THR A 399 -10.82 13.13 5.49
CA THR A 399 -12.19 13.68 5.54
C THR A 399 -12.52 14.29 6.91
N LEU A 400 -12.11 13.65 8.00
CA LEU A 400 -12.29 14.21 9.34
C LEU A 400 -11.50 15.52 9.51
N MET A 401 -10.27 15.59 8.97
CA MET A 401 -9.46 16.81 9.04
C MET A 401 -10.09 17.97 8.24
N ASP A 402 -10.76 17.68 7.11
CA ASP A 402 -11.61 18.63 6.38
C ASP A 402 -12.79 19.12 7.24
N GLU A 403 -13.55 18.20 7.85
CA GLU A 403 -14.68 18.51 8.74
C GLU A 403 -14.27 19.38 9.94
N LEU A 404 -13.03 19.22 10.42
CA LEU A 404 -12.47 19.95 11.55
C LEU A 404 -11.75 21.26 11.14
N GLY A 405 -11.69 21.58 9.84
CA GLY A 405 -11.12 22.82 9.32
C GLY A 405 -9.59 22.88 9.34
N TYR A 406 -8.90 21.74 9.20
CA TYR A 406 -7.43 21.69 9.12
C TYR A 406 -6.88 21.96 7.71
N PHE A 407 -7.76 21.99 6.71
CA PHE A 407 -7.44 22.50 5.38
C PHE A 407 -7.86 23.97 5.31
N ASP A 408 -7.08 24.81 5.99
CA ASP A 408 -7.42 26.20 6.34
C ASP A 408 -7.12 27.24 5.26
N ASP A 409 -6.45 26.83 4.18
CA ASP A 409 -6.21 27.61 2.97
C ASP A 409 -6.81 26.89 1.75
N VAL A 410 -7.31 27.67 0.80
CA VAL A 410 -7.99 27.16 -0.40
C VAL A 410 -7.09 26.26 -1.26
N GLY A 411 -5.78 26.52 -1.31
CA GLY A 411 -4.83 25.67 -2.01
C GLY A 411 -4.63 24.32 -1.31
N ILE A 412 -4.55 24.33 0.02
CA ILE A 412 -4.48 23.12 0.84
C ILE A 412 -5.78 22.31 0.71
N GLU A 413 -6.93 22.96 0.77
CA GLU A 413 -8.24 22.32 0.54
C GLU A 413 -8.30 21.71 -0.86
N PHE A 414 -7.82 22.42 -1.88
CA PHE A 414 -7.72 21.88 -3.24
C PHE A 414 -6.84 20.62 -3.29
N GLY A 415 -5.75 20.58 -2.52
CA GLY A 415 -4.89 19.40 -2.38
C GLY A 415 -5.60 18.19 -1.79
N TYR A 416 -6.35 18.39 -0.72
CA TYR A 416 -7.22 17.37 -0.15
C TYR A 416 -8.24 16.84 -1.19
N VAL A 417 -8.96 17.73 -1.87
CA VAL A 417 -9.97 17.34 -2.86
C VAL A 417 -9.34 16.63 -4.05
N ALA A 418 -8.14 17.05 -4.50
CA ALA A 418 -7.38 16.36 -5.54
C ALA A 418 -6.94 14.96 -5.10
N GLY A 419 -6.51 14.83 -3.84
CA GLY A 419 -6.20 13.54 -3.21
C GLY A 419 -7.39 12.60 -3.22
N GLN A 420 -8.57 13.09 -2.83
CA GLN A 420 -9.83 12.35 -2.86
C GLN A 420 -10.26 12.00 -4.30
N MET A 421 -10.10 12.91 -5.25
CA MET A 421 -10.39 12.70 -6.66
C MET A 421 -9.57 11.53 -7.22
N LEU A 422 -8.27 11.47 -6.95
CA LEU A 422 -7.44 10.33 -7.34
C LEU A 422 -7.98 9.00 -6.79
N ARG A 423 -8.43 8.96 -5.53
CA ARG A 423 -8.98 7.72 -4.96
C ARG A 423 -10.38 7.40 -5.51
N ALA A 424 -11.16 8.38 -5.94
CA ALA A 424 -12.42 8.15 -6.65
C ALA A 424 -12.19 7.64 -8.08
N THR A 425 -11.21 8.19 -8.82
CA THR A 425 -10.87 7.70 -10.16
C THR A 425 -10.36 6.26 -10.13
N ARG A 426 -9.63 5.86 -9.09
CA ARG A 426 -9.26 4.46 -8.83
C ARG A 426 -10.46 3.51 -8.87
N VAL A 427 -11.59 3.88 -8.25
CA VAL A 427 -12.80 3.03 -8.23
C VAL A 427 -13.33 2.76 -9.63
N VAL A 428 -13.53 3.83 -10.42
CA VAL A 428 -14.10 3.70 -11.76
C VAL A 428 -13.12 3.08 -12.76
N ILE A 429 -11.82 3.34 -12.63
CA ILE A 429 -10.81 2.76 -13.52
C ILE A 429 -10.63 1.27 -13.23
N ASP A 430 -10.45 0.89 -11.96
CA ASP A 430 -10.08 -0.47 -11.58
C ASP A 430 -11.23 -1.46 -11.88
N ILE A 431 -12.46 -1.14 -11.46
CA ILE A 431 -13.64 -1.94 -11.81
C ILE A 431 -13.86 -1.92 -13.33
N GLY A 432 -13.76 -0.74 -13.95
CA GLY A 432 -14.02 -0.53 -15.37
C GLY A 432 -13.11 -1.35 -16.29
N ILE A 433 -11.79 -1.32 -16.06
CA ILE A 433 -10.80 -2.11 -16.80
C ILE A 433 -11.08 -3.60 -16.61
N HIS A 434 -11.21 -4.06 -15.36
CA HIS A 434 -11.24 -5.49 -15.08
C HIS A 434 -12.53 -6.20 -15.46
N LEU A 435 -13.64 -5.48 -15.53
CA LEU A 435 -14.92 -5.99 -16.05
C LEU A 435 -15.13 -5.63 -17.54
N GLY A 436 -14.21 -4.87 -18.14
CA GLY A 436 -14.28 -4.47 -19.55
C GLY A 436 -15.48 -3.56 -19.86
N LEU A 437 -15.86 -2.71 -18.92
CA LEU A 437 -17.05 -1.84 -19.00
C LEU A 437 -16.83 -0.67 -19.98
N ASN A 438 -17.95 -0.12 -20.46
CA ASN A 438 -17.95 1.18 -21.11
C ASN A 438 -18.08 2.30 -20.07
N ILE A 439 -17.42 3.41 -20.36
CA ILE A 439 -17.53 4.65 -19.61
C ILE A 439 -18.94 5.23 -19.84
N PRO A 440 -19.64 5.73 -18.81
CA PRO A 440 -20.98 6.30 -18.95
C PRO A 440 -21.06 7.34 -20.07
N GLU A 441 -22.14 7.31 -20.86
CA GLU A 441 -22.34 8.19 -22.03
C GLU A 441 -22.32 9.69 -21.69
N ASP A 442 -22.71 10.04 -20.47
CA ASP A 442 -22.72 11.40 -19.94
C ASP A 442 -21.36 11.87 -19.40
N GLN A 443 -20.36 10.99 -19.35
CA GLN A 443 -19.01 11.33 -18.91
C GLN A 443 -18.34 12.28 -19.93
N PRO A 444 -17.91 13.50 -19.53
CA PRO A 444 -17.50 14.54 -20.49
C PRO A 444 -16.24 14.26 -21.33
N LEU A 445 -15.33 13.41 -20.88
CA LEU A 445 -14.01 13.21 -21.50
C LEU A 445 -13.97 12.02 -22.46
N LEU A 446 -14.56 10.90 -22.06
CA LEU A 446 -14.45 9.58 -22.70
C LEU A 446 -15.82 8.86 -22.77
N GLY A 447 -16.93 9.58 -22.66
CA GLY A 447 -18.26 8.97 -22.60
C GLY A 447 -18.54 8.02 -23.76
N GLY A 448 -19.03 6.82 -23.43
CA GLY A 448 -19.32 5.74 -24.38
C GLY A 448 -18.10 4.92 -24.85
N GLU A 449 -16.87 5.36 -24.55
CA GLU A 449 -15.65 4.57 -24.84
C GLU A 449 -15.53 3.36 -23.91
N ARG A 450 -14.89 2.28 -24.37
CA ARG A 450 -14.53 1.14 -23.50
C ARG A 450 -13.31 1.50 -22.67
N TRP A 451 -13.25 1.05 -21.41
CA TRP A 451 -12.01 1.15 -20.64
C TRP A 451 -10.87 0.38 -21.31
N THR A 452 -9.88 1.11 -21.80
CA THR A 452 -8.55 0.60 -22.19
C THR A 452 -7.49 1.17 -21.26
N PHE A 453 -6.26 0.66 -21.34
CA PHE A 453 -5.13 1.22 -20.62
C PHE A 453 -4.91 2.71 -20.97
N GLU A 454 -4.98 3.07 -22.24
CA GLU A 454 -4.80 4.44 -22.71
C GLU A 454 -5.92 5.36 -22.22
N ALA A 455 -7.15 4.86 -22.20
CA ALA A 455 -8.29 5.57 -21.60
C ALA A 455 -8.05 5.84 -20.11
N ALA A 456 -7.55 4.85 -19.36
CA ALA A 456 -7.21 4.99 -17.94
C ALA A 456 -6.09 6.01 -17.69
N VAL A 457 -5.01 5.97 -18.48
CA VAL A 457 -3.92 6.96 -18.39
C VAL A 457 -4.46 8.37 -18.65
N ARG A 458 -5.16 8.57 -19.77
CA ARG A 458 -5.75 9.87 -20.12
C ARG A 458 -6.72 10.35 -19.04
N TYR A 459 -7.48 9.45 -18.43
CA TYR A 459 -8.40 9.79 -17.35
C TYR A 459 -7.65 10.26 -16.10
N LEU A 460 -6.57 9.58 -15.71
CA LEU A 460 -5.74 9.98 -14.58
C LEU A 460 -5.05 11.33 -14.79
N GLU A 461 -4.58 11.60 -16.01
CA GLU A 461 -3.99 12.90 -16.35
C GLU A 461 -5.03 14.03 -16.24
N GLU A 462 -6.21 13.86 -16.85
CA GLU A 462 -7.19 14.95 -16.99
C GLU A 462 -8.09 15.14 -15.76
N TYR A 463 -8.41 14.08 -15.02
CA TYR A 463 -9.28 14.14 -13.85
C TYR A 463 -8.53 14.12 -12.52
N ALA A 464 -7.46 13.33 -12.41
CA ALA A 464 -6.64 13.31 -11.20
C ALA A 464 -5.43 14.26 -11.26
N GLY A 465 -5.18 14.91 -12.40
CA GLY A 465 -4.11 15.89 -12.55
C GLY A 465 -2.70 15.29 -12.47
N LEU A 466 -2.57 13.98 -12.71
CA LEU A 466 -1.28 13.30 -12.61
C LEU A 466 -0.39 13.62 -13.80
N GLU A 467 0.92 13.70 -13.57
CA GLU A 467 1.90 13.74 -14.65
C GLU A 467 1.92 12.40 -15.42
N SER A 468 2.17 12.47 -16.73
CA SER A 468 2.10 11.32 -17.66
C SER A 468 2.81 10.06 -17.15
N ASP A 469 4.07 10.18 -16.70
CA ASP A 469 4.82 9.01 -16.23
C ASP A 469 4.20 8.39 -14.98
N TYR A 470 3.63 9.21 -14.08
CA TYR A 470 2.97 8.74 -12.88
C TYR A 470 1.58 8.16 -13.20
N ALA A 471 0.83 8.76 -14.12
CA ALA A 471 -0.44 8.23 -14.63
C ALA A 471 -0.26 6.85 -15.28
N VAL A 472 0.78 6.68 -16.11
CA VAL A 472 1.15 5.39 -16.70
C VAL A 472 1.52 4.36 -15.63
N SER A 473 2.29 4.77 -14.61
CA SER A 473 2.66 3.89 -13.50
C SER A 473 1.43 3.42 -12.71
N GLU A 474 0.54 4.34 -12.32
CA GLU A 474 -0.69 4.03 -11.58
C GLU A 474 -1.65 3.17 -12.42
N ALA A 475 -1.89 3.50 -13.69
CA ALA A 475 -2.71 2.66 -14.57
C ALA A 475 -2.12 1.25 -14.73
N THR A 476 -0.79 1.12 -14.80
CA THR A 476 -0.11 -0.19 -14.89
C THR A 476 -0.28 -0.99 -13.60
N ARG A 477 -0.19 -0.32 -12.45
CA ARG A 477 -0.49 -0.92 -11.14
C ARG A 477 -1.93 -1.41 -11.08
N TYR A 478 -2.91 -0.58 -11.45
CA TYR A 478 -4.33 -0.96 -11.36
C TYR A 478 -4.62 -2.18 -12.24
N ALA A 479 -4.17 -2.16 -13.50
CA ALA A 479 -4.25 -3.29 -14.42
C ALA A 479 -3.57 -4.58 -13.93
N GLY A 480 -2.61 -4.49 -13.01
CA GLY A 480 -1.83 -5.63 -12.49
C GLY A 480 -2.25 -6.13 -11.12
N TRP A 481 -3.02 -5.33 -10.37
CA TRP A 481 -3.33 -5.58 -8.96
C TRP A 481 -4.82 -5.35 -8.68
N PRO A 482 -5.68 -6.19 -9.29
CA PRO A 482 -7.13 -5.97 -9.35
C PRO A 482 -7.74 -5.86 -7.96
N GLY A 483 -8.57 -4.83 -7.74
CA GLY A 483 -9.33 -4.64 -6.50
C GLY A 483 -8.53 -3.97 -5.37
N GLN A 484 -7.21 -3.79 -5.49
CA GLN A 484 -6.44 -3.10 -4.46
C GLN A 484 -6.70 -1.59 -4.49
N ALA A 485 -6.77 -1.00 -5.68
CA ALA A 485 -6.92 0.44 -5.85
C ALA A 485 -8.25 0.99 -5.31
N ILE A 486 -9.31 0.18 -5.30
CA ILE A 486 -10.62 0.60 -4.76
C ILE A 486 -10.67 0.61 -3.22
N ALA A 487 -9.73 -0.08 -2.56
CA ALA A 487 -9.74 -0.29 -1.12
C ALA A 487 -9.71 1.01 -0.31
N TYR A 488 -9.08 2.05 -0.86
CA TYR A 488 -9.01 3.38 -0.26
C TYR A 488 -10.40 3.99 -0.10
N LYS A 489 -11.08 4.28 -1.23
CA LYS A 489 -12.35 5.03 -1.23
C LYS A 489 -13.51 4.18 -0.73
N VAL A 490 -13.53 2.88 -1.05
CA VAL A 490 -14.56 1.95 -0.55
C VAL A 490 -14.40 1.74 0.96
N GLY A 491 -13.18 1.64 1.46
CA GLY A 491 -12.89 1.58 2.89
C GLY A 491 -13.34 2.82 3.65
N GLU A 492 -13.05 4.01 3.10
CA GLU A 492 -13.53 5.28 3.65
C GLU A 492 -15.06 5.32 3.72
N ARG A 493 -15.73 4.96 2.62
CA ARG A 493 -17.19 4.87 2.54
C ARG A 493 -17.74 3.99 3.66
N ALA A 494 -17.15 2.81 3.86
CA ALA A 494 -17.60 1.88 4.89
C ALA A 494 -17.48 2.46 6.30
N ILE A 495 -16.41 3.18 6.62
CA ILE A 495 -16.22 3.83 7.92
C ILE A 495 -17.22 4.99 8.11
N LEU A 496 -17.42 5.82 7.09
CA LEU A 496 -18.39 6.93 7.14
C LEU A 496 -19.82 6.41 7.31
N ASP A 497 -20.22 5.39 6.55
CA ASP A 497 -21.54 4.76 6.64
C ASP A 497 -21.77 4.13 8.02
N LEU A 498 -20.74 3.51 8.60
CA LEU A 498 -20.78 2.96 9.95
C LEU A 498 -20.91 4.06 11.01
N ARG A 499 -20.16 5.16 10.86
CA ARG A 499 -20.22 6.33 11.74
C ARG A 499 -21.61 6.93 11.77
N GLU A 500 -22.21 7.18 10.60
CA GLU A 500 -23.55 7.77 10.51
C GLU A 500 -24.65 6.82 11.02
N GLU A 501 -24.53 5.51 10.78
CA GLU A 501 -25.47 4.53 11.32
C GLU A 501 -25.43 4.47 12.84
N LEU A 502 -24.24 4.45 13.45
CA LEU A 502 -24.10 4.47 14.91
C LEU A 502 -24.60 5.78 15.52
N LYS A 503 -24.27 6.92 14.90
CA LYS A 503 -24.78 8.22 15.31
C LYS A 503 -26.31 8.28 15.31
N ARG A 504 -26.95 7.68 14.29
CA ARG A 504 -28.41 7.58 14.21
C ARG A 504 -28.99 6.66 15.29
N ARG A 505 -28.32 5.55 15.62
CA ARG A 505 -28.76 4.58 16.63
C ARG A 505 -28.62 5.11 18.06
N GLU A 506 -27.48 5.73 18.36
CA GLU A 506 -27.10 6.18 19.71
C GLU A 506 -27.64 7.59 20.02
N GLY A 507 -27.95 8.40 19.00
CA GLY A 507 -28.52 9.74 19.16
C GLY A 507 -27.60 10.65 19.97
N GLU A 508 -28.14 11.26 21.04
CA GLU A 508 -27.37 12.17 21.91
C GLU A 508 -26.24 11.45 22.68
N ALA A 509 -26.27 10.12 22.79
CA ALA A 509 -25.21 9.36 23.45
C ALA A 509 -24.00 9.10 22.54
N PHE A 510 -24.12 9.36 21.23
CA PHE A 510 -23.03 9.15 20.28
C PHE A 510 -21.84 10.05 20.64
N SER A 511 -20.67 9.43 20.77
CA SER A 511 -19.40 10.12 20.97
C SER A 511 -18.46 9.76 19.84
N LEU A 512 -18.03 10.75 19.06
CA LEU A 512 -17.08 10.54 17.97
C LEU A 512 -15.75 9.97 18.48
N LYS A 513 -15.34 10.40 19.68
CA LYS A 513 -14.15 9.88 20.35
C LYS A 513 -14.29 8.40 20.70
N GLU A 514 -15.44 8.01 21.24
CA GLU A 514 -15.72 6.61 21.59
C GLU A 514 -15.82 5.75 20.32
N PHE A 515 -16.45 6.26 19.26
CA PHE A 515 -16.48 5.62 17.96
C PHE A 515 -15.06 5.31 17.44
N HIS A 516 -14.15 6.29 17.47
CA HIS A 516 -12.77 6.07 17.07
C HIS A 516 -12.04 5.07 17.97
N HIS A 517 -12.23 5.14 19.30
CA HIS A 517 -11.60 4.20 20.22
C HIS A 517 -12.02 2.75 19.92
N ARG A 518 -13.33 2.51 19.83
CA ARG A 518 -13.93 1.19 19.52
C ARG A 518 -13.51 0.68 18.14
N LEU A 519 -13.41 1.56 17.15
CA LEU A 519 -12.97 1.16 15.81
C LEU A 519 -11.49 0.72 15.81
N LEU A 520 -10.62 1.50 16.45
CA LEU A 520 -9.18 1.26 16.46
C LEU A 520 -8.76 0.07 17.33
N GLU A 521 -9.51 -0.23 18.40
CA GLU A 521 -9.21 -1.39 19.27
C GLU A 521 -9.52 -2.74 18.62
N ILE A 522 -10.34 -2.77 17.56
CA ILE A 522 -10.59 -3.99 16.76
C ILE A 522 -9.34 -4.40 15.98
N GLY A 523 -8.54 -3.42 15.53
CA GLY A 523 -7.36 -3.67 14.71
C GLY A 523 -7.69 -4.07 13.26
N PRO A 524 -6.70 -4.63 12.52
CA PRO A 524 -6.81 -4.85 11.08
C PRO A 524 -7.63 -6.11 10.75
N VAL A 525 -8.95 -5.94 10.65
CA VAL A 525 -9.88 -6.99 10.18
C VAL A 525 -10.66 -6.51 8.96
N GLY A 526 -11.40 -7.40 8.31
CA GLY A 526 -12.24 -7.03 7.15
C GLY A 526 -13.38 -6.09 7.49
N ILE A 527 -13.85 -5.32 6.52
CA ILE A 527 -14.95 -4.36 6.69
C ILE A 527 -16.21 -5.02 7.28
N ASP A 528 -16.59 -6.21 6.80
CA ASP A 528 -17.73 -6.98 7.33
C ASP A 528 -17.58 -7.27 8.83
N THR A 529 -16.37 -7.68 9.23
CA THR A 529 -16.04 -8.00 10.62
C THR A 529 -16.09 -6.74 11.48
N VAL A 530 -15.48 -5.65 11.03
CA VAL A 530 -15.52 -4.35 11.72
C VAL A 530 -16.97 -3.93 11.95
N ARG A 531 -17.79 -3.94 10.89
CA ARG A 531 -19.20 -3.55 10.95
C ARG A 531 -19.97 -4.43 11.93
N SER A 532 -19.78 -5.74 11.88
CA SER A 532 -20.40 -6.69 12.80
C SER A 532 -20.06 -6.37 14.26
N LEU A 533 -18.78 -6.16 14.58
CA LEU A 533 -18.34 -5.88 15.96
C LEU A 533 -18.82 -4.52 16.48
N MET A 534 -18.79 -3.50 15.65
CA MET A 534 -19.18 -2.14 16.02
C MET A 534 -20.69 -1.97 16.25
N LEU A 535 -21.52 -2.79 15.59
CA LEU A 535 -22.99 -2.73 15.69
C LEU A 535 -23.60 -3.67 16.73
N ARG A 536 -22.78 -4.40 17.50
CA ARG A 536 -23.24 -5.29 18.58
C ARG A 536 -23.93 -4.57 19.73
#